data_AF-A0A7K3RYS1-F1
#
_entry.id   AF-A0A7K3RYS1-F1
#
_cell.length_a   1.000
_cell.length_b   1.000
_cell.length_c   1.000
_cell.angle_alpha   90.00
_cell.angle_beta   90.00
_cell.angle_gamma   90.00
#
_symmetry.space_group_name_H-M   'P 1'
#
loop_
_entity.id
_entity.type
_entity.pdbx_description
1 polymer ?
#
loop_
_entity_poly.entity_id
_entity_poly.type
_entity_poly.pdbx_seq_one_letter_code
_entity_poly.pdbx_strand_id
1 'polypeptide(L)'
;VVSAMLPDPGLRRRATLLDGFAAELAASCPGATLERVPVRRWADLWSRALLLTVPGSAGERSDGSVTGRLLPLGVDVQEHATAVQAQVHAVFEPADGGAPRLVRAGVSAPKPDTVVGAGLWQLLRPRMSLLGAVSEGRSMELDAMPVTAEGDLVWDDERARAGEPADPFATARVRLSAATAAPVVPLDRHPVRIAVPVLLEGYAAHSEEGGLAFDLAGRPLAVDTDRMPAAGPLTPEAVAASHACVGLLRWDAGEFLLQPLAVETTVRKKTVAVHAGAWAGGTTDKAGVRAEKAATDAVAVLRERAGRLLRK
;
A
#
# COMPACT_ATOMS: atom_id res chain seq x y z
N VAL A 1 -25.31 8.35 5.18
CA VAL A 1 -25.30 7.14 6.03
C VAL A 1 -23.88 6.74 6.40
N VAL A 2 -23.00 6.45 5.44
CA VAL A 2 -21.57 6.09 5.68
C VAL A 2 -20.84 7.09 6.57
N SER A 3 -20.92 8.40 6.30
CA SER A 3 -20.21 9.42 7.09
C SER A 3 -20.62 9.45 8.57
N ALA A 4 -21.86 9.06 8.89
CA ALA A 4 -22.35 8.99 10.27
C ALA A 4 -21.78 7.78 11.04
N MET A 5 -21.27 6.77 10.32
CA MET A 5 -20.65 5.57 10.91
C MET A 5 -19.14 5.73 11.16
N LEU A 6 -18.48 6.68 10.48
CA LEU A 6 -17.03 6.90 10.60
C LEU A 6 -16.54 7.29 12.02
N PRO A 7 -17.28 8.05 12.85
CA PRO A 7 -16.85 8.38 14.20
C PRO A 7 -16.63 7.15 15.07
N ASP A 8 -17.48 6.12 14.93
CA ASP A 8 -17.39 4.87 15.68
C ASP A 8 -16.31 3.94 15.09
N PRO A 9 -15.20 3.68 15.81
CA PRO A 9 -14.13 2.80 15.35
C PRO A 9 -14.60 1.40 14.95
N GLY A 10 -15.60 0.84 15.65
CA GLY A 10 -16.13 -0.49 15.38
C GLY A 10 -16.94 -0.57 14.09
N LEU A 11 -17.35 0.57 13.54
CA LEU A 11 -18.12 0.67 12.30
C LEU A 11 -17.27 1.07 11.09
N ARG A 12 -16.07 1.61 11.27
CA ARG A 12 -15.23 2.14 10.18
C ARG A 12 -14.98 1.15 9.05
N ARG A 13 -14.59 -0.10 9.38
CA ARG A 13 -14.33 -1.14 8.35
C ARG A 13 -15.57 -1.42 7.50
N ARG A 14 -16.74 -1.49 8.14
CA ARG A 14 -18.04 -1.65 7.45
C ARG A 14 -18.39 -0.44 6.61
N ALA A 15 -18.21 0.75 7.17
CA ALA A 15 -18.51 2.01 6.50
C ALA A 15 -17.68 2.16 5.22
N THR A 16 -16.36 1.96 5.28
CA THR A 16 -15.47 2.05 4.11
C THR A 16 -15.80 1.01 3.05
N LEU A 17 -16.10 -0.23 3.44
CA LEU A 17 -16.47 -1.28 2.49
C LEU A 17 -17.78 -0.97 1.77
N LEU A 18 -18.80 -0.50 2.50
CA LEU A 18 -20.08 -0.11 1.94
C LEU A 18 -19.96 1.12 1.03
N ASP A 19 -19.12 2.08 1.39
CA ASP A 19 -18.83 3.26 0.58
C ASP A 19 -18.22 2.89 -0.77
N GLY A 20 -17.18 2.05 -0.75
CA GLY A 20 -16.53 1.56 -1.97
C GLY A 20 -17.46 0.74 -2.85
N PHE A 21 -18.24 -0.16 -2.25
CA PHE A 21 -19.19 -0.95 -3.01
C PHE A 21 -20.30 -0.08 -3.63
N ALA A 22 -20.83 0.89 -2.89
CA ALA A 22 -21.83 1.84 -3.41
C ALA A 22 -21.26 2.69 -4.56
N ALA A 23 -19.99 3.11 -4.48
CA ALA A 23 -19.32 3.83 -5.55
C ALA A 23 -19.18 2.98 -6.82
N GLU A 24 -18.80 1.70 -6.70
CA GLU A 24 -18.74 0.79 -7.86
C GLU A 24 -20.10 0.57 -8.51
N LEU A 25 -21.17 0.42 -7.71
CA LEU A 25 -22.53 0.30 -8.24
C LEU A 25 -22.96 1.59 -8.95
N ALA A 26 -22.67 2.76 -8.37
CA ALA A 26 -23.01 4.05 -8.96
C ALA A 26 -22.27 4.29 -10.28
N ALA A 27 -20.99 3.90 -10.37
CA ALA A 27 -20.21 3.91 -11.60
C ALA A 27 -20.78 2.95 -12.67
N SER A 28 -21.75 2.11 -12.30
CA SER A 28 -22.37 1.11 -13.16
C SER A 28 -23.84 1.37 -13.48
N CYS A 29 -24.36 2.53 -13.10
CA CYS A 29 -25.72 2.95 -13.45
C CYS A 29 -25.92 3.10 -14.97
N PRO A 30 -27.15 2.92 -15.49
CA PRO A 30 -27.44 3.07 -16.91
C PRO A 30 -26.93 4.40 -17.49
N GLY A 31 -26.14 4.33 -18.56
CA GLY A 31 -25.42 5.46 -19.15
C GLY A 31 -23.91 5.44 -18.91
N ALA A 32 -23.41 4.61 -17.99
CA ALA A 32 -21.99 4.30 -17.87
C ALA A 32 -21.56 3.25 -18.89
N THR A 33 -20.43 3.47 -19.57
CA THR A 33 -19.83 2.52 -20.51
C THR A 33 -19.03 1.46 -19.74
N LEU A 34 -19.71 0.49 -19.13
CA LEU A 34 -19.06 -0.71 -18.62
C LEU A 34 -19.11 -1.80 -19.66
N GLU A 35 -17.93 -2.19 -20.14
CA GLU A 35 -17.79 -3.34 -21.05
C GLU A 35 -18.14 -4.65 -20.34
N ARG A 36 -17.92 -4.74 -19.02
CA ARG A 36 -18.18 -5.95 -18.24
C ARG A 36 -18.56 -5.64 -16.78
N VAL A 37 -19.61 -6.30 -16.30
CA VAL A 37 -19.98 -6.27 -14.88
C VAL A 37 -19.01 -7.14 -14.07
N PRO A 38 -18.34 -6.62 -13.02
CA PRO A 38 -17.37 -7.38 -12.23
C PRO A 38 -18.05 -8.26 -11.18
N VAL A 39 -18.88 -9.21 -11.63
CA VAL A 39 -19.80 -10.03 -10.80
C VAL A 39 -19.09 -10.66 -9.58
N ARG A 40 -17.89 -11.24 -9.77
CA ARG A 40 -17.14 -11.88 -8.67
C ARG A 40 -16.72 -10.88 -7.61
N ARG A 41 -16.20 -9.72 -8.01
CA ARG A 41 -15.79 -8.65 -7.10
C ARG A 41 -16.96 -8.12 -6.30
N TRP A 42 -18.10 -7.88 -6.95
CA TRP A 42 -19.31 -7.42 -6.27
C TRP A 42 -19.88 -8.45 -5.31
N ALA A 43 -19.90 -9.72 -5.71
CA ALA A 43 -20.32 -10.80 -4.82
C ALA A 43 -19.41 -10.90 -3.58
N ASP A 44 -18.09 -10.75 -3.74
CA ASP A 44 -17.13 -10.75 -2.63
C ASP A 44 -17.33 -9.55 -1.70
N LEU A 45 -17.39 -8.33 -2.24
CA LEU A 45 -17.59 -7.10 -1.47
C LEU A 45 -18.91 -7.14 -0.67
N TRP A 46 -20.00 -7.56 -1.32
CA TRP A 46 -21.31 -7.70 -0.68
C TRP A 46 -21.28 -8.77 0.42
N SER A 47 -20.74 -9.95 0.13
CA SER A 47 -20.66 -11.06 1.10
C SER A 47 -19.82 -10.66 2.31
N ARG A 48 -18.68 -10.01 2.09
CA ARG A 48 -17.83 -9.50 3.16
C ARG A 48 -18.52 -8.41 3.99
N ALA A 49 -19.26 -7.50 3.34
CA ALA A 49 -20.03 -6.47 4.04
C ALA A 49 -21.10 -7.08 4.94
N LEU A 50 -21.82 -8.10 4.47
CA LEU A 50 -22.80 -8.84 5.26
C LEU A 50 -22.15 -9.60 6.42
N LEU A 51 -21.09 -10.38 6.17
CA LEU A 51 -20.39 -11.12 7.22
C LEU A 51 -19.85 -10.19 8.31
N LEU A 52 -19.41 -8.99 7.94
CA LEU A 52 -18.95 -7.97 8.88
C LEU A 52 -20.04 -7.43 9.81
N THR A 53 -21.32 -7.64 9.51
CA THR A 53 -22.43 -7.27 10.40
C THR A 53 -22.68 -8.29 11.51
N VAL A 54 -22.16 -9.51 11.37
CA VAL A 54 -22.34 -10.58 12.35
C VAL A 54 -21.48 -10.28 13.59
N PRO A 55 -22.05 -10.26 14.81
CA PRO A 55 -21.27 -10.08 16.05
C PRO A 55 -20.12 -11.09 16.14
N GLY A 56 -18.93 -10.62 16.50
CA GLY A 56 -17.72 -11.45 16.58
C GLY A 56 -17.01 -11.73 15.25
N SER A 57 -17.57 -11.31 14.10
CA SER A 57 -16.92 -11.53 12.80
C SER A 57 -15.66 -10.70 12.58
N ALA A 58 -15.51 -9.58 13.30
CA ALA A 58 -14.36 -8.69 13.20
C ALA A 58 -13.07 -9.26 13.80
N GLY A 59 -13.11 -10.47 14.37
CA GLY A 59 -12.00 -11.08 15.10
C GLY A 59 -11.77 -10.42 16.46
N GLU A 60 -11.22 -11.17 17.41
CA GLU A 60 -10.69 -10.58 18.64
C GLU A 60 -9.46 -9.73 18.30
N ARG A 61 -9.31 -8.57 18.95
CA ARG A 61 -8.05 -7.83 18.92
C ARG A 61 -7.01 -8.70 19.61
N SER A 62 -6.13 -9.29 18.82
CA SER A 62 -4.92 -9.91 19.36
C SER A 62 -4.01 -8.80 19.87
N ASP A 63 -3.82 -8.74 21.19
CA ASP A 63 -2.98 -7.76 21.87
C ASP A 63 -1.57 -8.33 22.11
N GLY A 64 -0.92 -8.77 21.02
CA GLY A 64 0.51 -9.08 21.06
C GLY A 64 1.33 -7.80 20.99
N SER A 65 2.57 -7.84 21.47
CA SER A 65 3.54 -6.77 21.24
C SER A 65 4.85 -7.35 20.73
N VAL A 66 5.59 -6.55 19.96
CA VAL A 66 6.89 -6.93 19.40
C VAL A 66 7.94 -5.87 19.68
N THR A 67 9.13 -6.32 20.05
CA THR A 67 10.34 -5.51 20.24
C THR A 67 11.43 -6.03 19.33
N GLY A 68 12.08 -5.14 18.57
CA GLY A 68 13.07 -5.53 17.58
C GLY A 68 13.18 -4.54 16.42
N ARG A 69 13.85 -4.97 15.36
CA ARG A 69 14.17 -4.12 14.22
C ARG A 69 13.19 -4.37 13.07
N LEU A 70 12.64 -3.30 12.52
CA LEU A 70 11.77 -3.31 11.35
C LEU A 70 12.55 -2.82 10.13
N LEU A 71 12.54 -3.62 9.06
CA LEU A 71 13.24 -3.35 7.80
C LEU A 71 12.20 -3.18 6.67
N PRO A 72 11.87 -1.94 6.28
CA PRO A 72 10.88 -1.69 5.23
C PRO A 72 11.33 -2.25 3.86
N LEU A 73 10.41 -2.91 3.17
CA LEU A 73 10.60 -3.42 1.81
C LEU A 73 9.99 -2.50 0.75
N GLY A 74 8.85 -1.87 1.06
CA GLY A 74 8.14 -1.00 0.14
C GLY A 74 6.75 -0.64 0.63
N VAL A 75 6.04 0.18 -0.14
CA VAL A 75 4.72 0.71 0.22
C VAL A 75 3.71 0.46 -0.89
N ASP A 76 2.63 -0.23 -0.56
CA ASP A 76 1.42 -0.28 -1.40
C ASP A 76 0.50 0.88 -0.98
N VAL A 77 -0.03 1.61 -1.95
CA VAL A 77 -0.98 2.71 -1.70
C VAL A 77 -2.30 2.35 -2.35
N GLN A 78 -3.33 2.16 -1.53
CA GLN A 78 -4.68 1.90 -1.99
C GLN A 78 -5.48 3.20 -1.95
N GLU A 79 -5.88 3.67 -3.13
CA GLU A 79 -6.65 4.90 -3.30
C GLU A 79 -8.11 4.60 -3.63
N HIS A 80 -9.00 5.25 -2.89
CA HIS A 80 -10.43 5.36 -3.20
C HIS A 80 -10.79 6.85 -3.33
N ALA A 81 -11.94 7.17 -3.91
CA ALA A 81 -12.40 8.55 -4.04
C ALA A 81 -12.47 9.27 -2.67
N THR A 82 -12.90 8.56 -1.63
CA THR A 82 -13.18 9.10 -0.29
C THR A 82 -12.14 8.77 0.76
N ALA A 83 -11.19 7.88 0.46
CA ALA A 83 -10.21 7.39 1.41
C ALA A 83 -8.91 6.98 0.71
N VAL A 84 -7.82 7.01 1.46
CA VAL A 84 -6.54 6.46 1.02
C VAL A 84 -5.92 5.68 2.16
N GLN A 85 -5.19 4.63 1.82
CA GLN A 85 -4.34 3.88 2.72
C GLN A 85 -2.94 3.73 2.13
N ALA A 86 -1.92 3.91 2.95
CA ALA A 86 -0.57 3.44 2.67
C ALA A 86 -0.26 2.27 3.58
N GLN A 87 0.19 1.16 2.99
CA GLN A 87 0.60 -0.04 3.70
C GLN A 87 2.07 -0.32 3.41
N VAL A 88 2.89 -0.19 4.45
CA VAL A 88 4.30 -0.53 4.41
C VAL A 88 4.44 -2.02 4.65
N HIS A 89 5.07 -2.73 3.72
CA HIS A 89 5.48 -4.12 3.88
C HIS A 89 6.91 -4.16 4.39
N ALA A 90 7.18 -4.99 5.38
CA ALA A 90 8.49 -5.03 6.03
C ALA A 90 8.87 -6.43 6.51
N VAL A 91 10.16 -6.64 6.69
CA VAL A 91 10.69 -7.75 7.50
C VAL A 91 10.93 -7.24 8.91
N PHE A 92 10.42 -7.97 9.90
CA PHE A 92 10.67 -7.71 11.31
C PHE A 92 11.65 -8.74 11.86
N GLU A 93 12.72 -8.28 12.50
CA GLU A 93 13.71 -9.07 13.21
C GLU A 93 13.49 -8.92 14.72
N PRO A 94 13.00 -9.97 15.41
CA PRO A 94 12.81 -9.95 16.85
C PRO A 94 14.10 -9.68 17.63
N ALA A 95 14.02 -8.84 18.67
CA ALA A 95 15.17 -8.55 19.55
C ALA A 95 15.64 -9.78 20.36
N ASP A 96 14.76 -10.77 20.55
CA ASP A 96 15.07 -12.03 21.22
C ASP A 96 15.85 -13.03 20.34
N GLY A 97 16.19 -12.64 19.10
CA GLY A 97 16.91 -13.49 18.15
C GLY A 97 16.02 -14.54 17.47
N GLY A 98 14.70 -14.46 17.63
CA GLY A 98 13.75 -15.31 16.93
C GLY A 98 13.78 -15.16 15.40
N ALA A 99 13.07 -16.07 14.71
CA ALA A 99 13.00 -16.05 13.25
C ALA A 99 12.40 -14.73 12.72
N PRO A 100 12.94 -14.17 11.61
CA PRO A 100 12.35 -13.00 10.97
C PRO A 100 10.89 -13.25 10.56
N ARG A 101 10.07 -12.20 10.60
CA ARG A 101 8.64 -12.28 10.29
C ARG A 101 8.28 -11.26 9.23
N LEU A 102 7.35 -11.61 8.35
CA LEU A 102 6.71 -10.64 7.47
C LEU A 102 5.65 -9.91 8.26
N VAL A 103 5.72 -8.58 8.27
CA VAL A 103 4.77 -7.71 8.94
C VAL A 103 4.34 -6.57 8.02
N ARG A 104 3.23 -5.93 8.38
CA ARG A 104 2.73 -4.75 7.68
C ARG A 104 2.40 -3.65 8.66
N ALA A 105 2.62 -2.40 8.30
CA ALA A 105 2.11 -1.25 9.04
C ALA A 105 1.30 -0.37 8.11
N GLY A 106 0.07 -0.05 8.49
CA GLY A 106 -0.87 0.67 7.66
C GLY A 106 -1.30 1.99 8.28
N VAL A 107 -1.47 3.01 7.44
CA VAL A 107 -2.09 4.27 7.84
C VAL A 107 -3.14 4.65 6.80
N SER A 108 -4.32 5.03 7.27
CA SER A 108 -5.45 5.41 6.42
C SER A 108 -5.97 6.77 6.81
N ALA A 109 -6.49 7.50 5.82
CA ALA A 109 -7.10 8.80 6.04
C ALA A 109 -8.28 9.03 5.08
N PRO A 110 -9.36 9.70 5.54
CA PRO A 110 -10.40 10.17 4.65
C PRO A 110 -9.85 11.32 3.78
N LYS A 111 -10.29 11.38 2.53
CA LYS A 111 -9.91 12.43 1.58
C LYS A 111 -11.08 12.81 0.67
N PRO A 112 -11.15 14.05 0.15
CA PRO A 112 -11.96 14.31 -1.02
C PRO A 112 -11.31 13.69 -2.27
N ASP A 113 -12.13 13.43 -3.29
CA ASP A 113 -11.71 12.85 -4.58
C ASP A 113 -10.64 13.68 -5.31
N THR A 114 -10.64 14.99 -5.08
CA THR A 114 -9.66 15.95 -5.60
C THR A 114 -8.25 15.82 -5.05
N VAL A 115 -8.05 15.13 -3.92
CA VAL A 115 -6.71 14.88 -3.37
C VAL A 115 -6.19 13.58 -3.98
N VAL A 116 -5.26 13.68 -4.92
CA VAL A 116 -4.69 12.57 -5.70
C VAL A 116 -3.16 12.69 -5.78
N GLY A 117 -2.50 11.63 -6.25
CA GLY A 117 -1.06 11.63 -6.52
C GLY A 117 -0.22 11.99 -5.29
N ALA A 118 0.77 12.88 -5.46
CA ALA A 118 1.65 13.29 -4.36
C ALA A 118 0.92 13.96 -3.17
N GLY A 119 -0.30 14.50 -3.40
CA GLY A 119 -1.13 15.07 -2.33
C GLY A 119 -1.55 14.05 -1.27
N LEU A 120 -1.57 12.75 -1.62
CA LEU A 120 -1.88 11.67 -0.68
C LEU A 120 -0.86 11.61 0.47
N TRP A 121 0.43 11.85 0.20
CA TRP A 121 1.46 11.81 1.25
C TRP A 121 1.32 12.93 2.27
N GLN A 122 0.92 14.13 1.84
CA GLN A 122 0.68 15.25 2.77
C GLN A 122 -0.42 14.91 3.78
N LEU A 123 -1.41 14.11 3.35
CA LEU A 123 -2.45 13.60 4.24
C LEU A 123 -1.93 12.49 5.16
N LEU A 124 -1.11 11.56 4.67
CA LEU A 124 -0.71 10.39 5.45
C LEU A 124 0.47 10.63 6.39
N ARG A 125 1.45 11.46 5.99
CA ARG A 125 2.72 11.69 6.69
C ARG A 125 2.58 12.09 8.17
N PRO A 126 1.64 12.97 8.58
CA PRO A 126 1.51 13.34 9.99
C PRO A 126 1.03 12.22 10.93
N ARG A 127 0.64 11.06 10.39
CA ARG A 127 -0.03 9.98 11.12
C ARG A 127 0.84 8.75 11.35
N MET A 128 2.03 8.69 10.74
CA MET A 128 2.89 7.52 10.82
C MET A 128 4.34 7.89 10.46
N SER A 129 5.21 8.00 11.46
CA SER A 129 6.64 8.34 11.25
C SER A 129 7.38 7.32 10.37
N LEU A 130 6.90 6.07 10.27
CA LEU A 130 7.44 5.04 9.37
C LEU A 130 7.54 5.52 7.91
N LEU A 131 6.65 6.41 7.47
CA LEU A 131 6.69 6.97 6.11
C LEU A 131 7.97 7.78 5.87
N GLY A 132 8.51 8.43 6.90
CA GLY A 132 9.82 9.08 6.87
C GLY A 132 10.95 8.09 6.66
N ALA A 133 11.00 7.03 7.49
CA ALA A 133 12.01 6.00 7.40
C ALA A 133 12.01 5.27 6.04
N VAL A 134 10.82 5.01 5.48
CA VAL A 134 10.69 4.46 4.12
C VAL A 134 11.35 5.38 3.08
N SER A 135 11.04 6.68 3.09
CA SER A 135 11.60 7.62 2.12
C SER A 135 13.11 7.82 2.27
N GLU A 136 13.63 7.67 3.48
CA GLU A 136 15.04 7.85 3.80
C GLU A 136 15.86 6.55 3.68
N GLY A 137 15.21 5.41 3.41
CA GLY A 137 15.88 4.11 3.36
C GLY A 137 16.45 3.71 4.72
N ARG A 138 15.66 3.83 5.79
CA ARG A 138 16.03 3.51 7.17
C ARG A 138 15.21 2.38 7.74
N SER A 139 15.84 1.63 8.65
CA SER A 139 15.14 0.74 9.56
C SER A 139 14.40 1.52 10.66
N MET A 140 13.54 0.83 11.40
CA MET A 140 12.96 1.34 12.65
C MET A 140 13.25 0.38 13.80
N GLU A 141 13.66 0.91 14.93
CA GLU A 141 13.70 0.17 16.19
C GLU A 141 12.33 0.28 16.87
N LEU A 142 11.72 -0.86 17.17
CA LEU A 142 10.40 -0.98 17.78
C LEU A 142 10.54 -1.44 19.23
N ASP A 143 9.82 -0.79 20.13
CA ASP A 143 9.73 -1.18 21.54
C ASP A 143 8.28 -1.47 21.93
N ALA A 144 7.96 -2.74 22.15
CA ALA A 144 6.64 -3.23 22.50
C ALA A 144 5.54 -2.74 21.53
N MET A 145 5.83 -2.58 20.24
CA MET A 145 4.85 -2.17 19.22
C MET A 145 3.69 -3.18 19.18
N PRO A 146 2.42 -2.76 19.32
CA PRO A 146 1.32 -3.69 19.26
C PRO A 146 1.19 -4.34 17.87
N VAL A 147 0.87 -5.63 17.84
CA VAL A 147 0.76 -6.43 16.61
C VAL A 147 -0.46 -7.35 16.65
N THR A 148 -1.17 -7.46 15.53
CA THR A 148 -2.27 -8.41 15.39
C THR A 148 -1.76 -9.83 15.14
N ALA A 149 -2.63 -10.83 15.32
CA ALA A 149 -2.32 -12.22 15.00
C ALA A 149 -1.97 -12.44 13.51
N GLU A 150 -2.39 -11.52 12.62
CA GLU A 150 -2.09 -11.55 11.19
C GLU A 150 -0.81 -10.79 10.81
N GLY A 151 -0.04 -10.30 11.80
CA GLY A 151 1.21 -9.58 11.56
C GLY A 151 1.03 -8.12 11.12
N ASP A 152 -0.14 -7.53 11.34
CA ASP A 152 -0.33 -6.09 11.14
C ASP A 152 0.09 -5.34 12.42
N LEU A 153 1.06 -4.44 12.29
CA LEU A 153 1.49 -3.53 13.34
C LEU A 153 0.45 -2.43 13.51
N VAL A 154 0.01 -2.22 14.76
CA VAL A 154 -0.79 -1.06 15.14
C VAL A 154 0.18 0.06 15.49
N TRP A 155 0.43 0.93 14.52
CA TRP A 155 1.51 1.91 14.62
C TRP A 155 1.30 2.89 15.79
N ASP A 156 2.34 3.03 16.61
CA ASP A 156 2.45 3.96 17.72
C ASP A 156 3.82 4.65 17.65
N ASP A 157 3.82 5.96 17.37
CA ASP A 157 5.05 6.73 17.21
C ASP A 157 5.89 6.82 18.49
N GLU A 158 5.30 6.63 19.68
CA GLU A 158 6.06 6.62 20.94
C GLU A 158 6.92 5.36 21.09
N ARG A 159 6.57 4.31 20.34
CA ARG A 159 7.19 2.97 20.38
C ARG A 159 8.13 2.71 19.21
N ALA A 160 8.41 3.73 18.39
CA ALA A 160 9.20 3.58 17.18
C ALA A 160 10.28 4.67 17.09
N ARG A 161 11.49 4.28 16.73
CA ARG A 161 12.61 5.21 16.52
C ARG A 161 13.33 4.87 15.23
N ALA A 162 13.78 5.87 14.49
CA ALA A 162 14.59 5.65 13.29
C ALA A 162 15.89 4.90 13.66
N GLY A 163 16.11 3.77 13.00
CA GLY A 163 17.31 2.94 13.14
C GLY A 163 18.33 3.23 12.04
N GLU A 164 19.30 2.34 11.85
CA GLU A 164 20.35 2.46 10.82
C GLU A 164 19.80 2.44 9.38
N PRO A 165 20.59 2.89 8.38
CA PRO A 165 20.26 2.73 6.96
C PRO A 165 19.92 1.28 6.63
N ALA A 166 18.82 1.07 5.91
CA ALA A 166 18.32 -0.23 5.50
C ALA A 166 17.86 -0.15 4.05
N ASP A 167 18.69 -0.68 3.14
CA ASP A 167 18.33 -0.78 1.74
C ASP A 167 17.29 -1.91 1.53
N PRO A 168 16.14 -1.64 0.89
CA PRO A 168 15.09 -2.62 0.69
C PRO A 168 15.53 -3.85 -0.12
N PHE A 169 16.41 -3.69 -1.10
CA PHE A 169 16.87 -4.79 -1.93
C PHE A 169 17.90 -5.66 -1.20
N ALA A 170 18.83 -5.06 -0.47
CA ALA A 170 19.75 -5.78 0.41
C ALA A 170 18.99 -6.55 1.49
N THR A 171 17.97 -5.91 2.10
CA THR A 171 17.05 -6.56 3.04
C THR A 171 16.37 -7.76 2.39
N ALA A 172 15.79 -7.57 1.20
CA ALA A 172 15.07 -8.63 0.51
C ALA A 172 15.98 -9.82 0.17
N ARG A 173 17.18 -9.57 -0.36
CA ARG A 173 18.17 -10.60 -0.70
C ARG A 173 18.60 -11.44 0.50
N VAL A 174 18.76 -10.81 1.67
CA VAL A 174 19.34 -11.46 2.86
C VAL A 174 18.29 -12.05 3.79
N ARG A 175 17.10 -11.44 3.88
CA ARG A 175 16.12 -11.77 4.93
C ARG A 175 14.82 -12.36 4.43
N LEU A 176 14.42 -12.08 3.19
CA LEU A 176 13.07 -12.42 2.73
C LEU A 176 12.82 -13.93 2.72
N SER A 177 13.82 -14.73 2.34
CA SER A 177 13.71 -16.20 2.30
C SER A 177 13.56 -16.86 3.67
N ALA A 178 14.02 -16.20 4.73
CA ALA A 178 13.89 -16.69 6.11
C ALA A 178 12.65 -16.14 6.82
N ALA A 179 11.99 -15.13 6.24
CA ALA A 179 10.87 -14.45 6.87
C ALA A 179 9.58 -15.25 6.74
N THR A 180 8.89 -15.49 7.86
CA THR A 180 7.61 -16.21 7.87
C THR A 180 6.41 -15.25 7.89
N ALA A 181 5.40 -15.50 7.07
CA ALA A 181 4.13 -14.79 7.13
C ALA A 181 3.22 -15.35 8.25
N ALA A 182 2.49 -14.46 8.90
CA ALA A 182 1.41 -14.85 9.79
C ALA A 182 0.20 -15.39 8.99
N PRO A 183 -0.58 -16.33 9.56
CA PRO A 183 -1.78 -16.82 8.90
C PRO A 183 -2.84 -15.73 8.79
N VAL A 184 -3.54 -15.68 7.64
CA VAL A 184 -4.65 -14.76 7.41
C VAL A 184 -5.99 -15.48 7.65
N VAL A 185 -6.83 -14.90 8.52
CA VAL A 185 -8.13 -15.43 8.87
C VAL A 185 -9.06 -15.41 7.65
N PRO A 186 -10.02 -16.34 7.53
CA PRO A 186 -10.81 -16.49 6.30
C PRO A 186 -11.49 -15.21 5.81
N LEU A 187 -12.01 -14.35 6.70
CA LEU A 187 -12.69 -13.10 6.34
C LEU A 187 -11.75 -12.03 5.76
N ASP A 188 -10.44 -12.20 5.91
CA ASP A 188 -9.41 -11.29 5.45
C ASP A 188 -8.61 -11.82 4.26
N ARG A 189 -8.97 -12.99 3.71
CA ARG A 189 -8.33 -13.60 2.53
C ARG A 189 -8.68 -12.94 1.19
N HIS A 190 -8.70 -11.62 1.15
CA HIS A 190 -8.79 -10.87 -0.10
C HIS A 190 -7.42 -10.86 -0.80
N PRO A 191 -7.33 -10.94 -2.15
CA PRO A 191 -6.05 -10.95 -2.88
C PRO A 191 -5.04 -9.89 -2.44
N VAL A 192 -5.50 -8.66 -2.21
CA VAL A 192 -4.67 -7.55 -1.69
C VAL A 192 -4.09 -7.85 -0.30
N ARG A 193 -4.85 -8.52 0.57
CA ARG A 193 -4.45 -8.82 1.97
C ARG A 193 -3.55 -10.05 2.09
N ILE A 194 -3.62 -10.99 1.14
CA ILE A 194 -2.78 -12.21 1.14
C ILE A 194 -1.58 -12.10 0.20
N ALA A 195 -1.37 -10.93 -0.41
CA ALA A 195 -0.24 -10.70 -1.27
C ALA A 195 1.08 -10.85 -0.49
N VAL A 196 2.04 -11.56 -1.07
CA VAL A 196 3.29 -11.93 -0.41
C VAL A 196 4.44 -11.10 -0.99
N PRO A 197 5.27 -10.44 -0.16
CA PRO A 197 6.46 -9.78 -0.64
C PRO A 197 7.43 -10.76 -1.29
N VAL A 198 7.91 -10.42 -2.49
CA VAL A 198 8.87 -11.20 -3.27
C VAL A 198 10.00 -10.31 -3.76
N LEU A 199 11.18 -10.91 -3.93
CA LEU A 199 12.28 -10.35 -4.70
C LEU A 199 12.40 -11.15 -5.99
N LEU A 200 12.40 -10.46 -7.12
CA LEU A 200 12.64 -11.04 -8.43
C LEU A 200 13.90 -10.42 -9.04
N GLU A 201 14.75 -11.28 -9.58
CA GLU A 201 16.00 -10.93 -10.26
C GLU A 201 16.20 -11.91 -11.43
N GLY A 202 17.03 -11.53 -12.40
CA GLY A 202 17.34 -12.40 -13.54
C GLY A 202 16.17 -12.60 -14.51
N TYR A 203 15.19 -11.69 -14.51
CA TYR A 203 14.10 -11.68 -15.49
C TYR A 203 14.45 -10.83 -16.73
N ALA A 204 13.76 -11.12 -17.83
CA ALA A 204 13.64 -10.21 -18.96
C ALA A 204 12.27 -9.52 -18.93
N ALA A 205 12.22 -8.20 -19.11
CA ALA A 205 10.96 -7.48 -19.18
C ALA A 205 10.45 -7.43 -20.63
N HIS A 206 9.15 -7.70 -20.81
CA HIS A 206 8.46 -7.68 -22.09
C HIS A 206 7.25 -6.76 -22.00
N SER A 207 7.16 -5.78 -22.91
CA SER A 207 6.00 -4.91 -23.05
C SER A 207 5.34 -5.19 -24.39
N GLU A 208 4.11 -5.68 -24.37
CA GLU A 208 3.26 -5.87 -25.56
C GLU A 208 1.94 -5.09 -25.39
N GLU A 209 1.09 -5.04 -26.42
CA GLU A 209 -0.22 -4.36 -26.36
C GLU A 209 -1.12 -4.85 -25.19
N GLY A 210 -0.84 -6.03 -24.63
CA GLY A 210 -1.56 -6.62 -23.49
C GLY A 210 -1.02 -6.30 -22.10
N GLY A 211 0.05 -5.50 -21.97
CA GLY A 211 0.64 -5.11 -20.68
C GLY A 211 2.10 -5.51 -20.50
N LEU A 212 2.61 -5.30 -19.28
CA LEU A 212 3.98 -5.62 -18.90
C LEU A 212 4.07 -7.02 -18.29
N ALA A 213 5.05 -7.82 -18.71
CA ALA A 213 5.35 -9.12 -18.13
C ALA A 213 6.86 -9.30 -17.89
N PHE A 214 7.20 -10.08 -16.86
CA PHE A 214 8.55 -10.53 -16.60
C PHE A 214 8.69 -11.99 -17.02
N ASP A 215 9.62 -12.31 -17.91
CA ASP A 215 10.02 -13.68 -18.19
C ASP A 215 11.01 -14.14 -17.12
N LEU A 216 10.59 -15.10 -16.31
CA LEU A 216 11.39 -15.76 -15.29
C LEU A 216 11.65 -17.20 -15.73
N ALA A 217 12.84 -17.46 -16.27
CA ALA A 217 13.25 -18.77 -16.74
C ALA A 217 12.26 -19.39 -17.75
N GLY A 218 11.82 -18.60 -18.74
CA GLY A 218 10.90 -19.00 -19.79
C GLY A 218 9.43 -19.02 -19.35
N ARG A 219 9.11 -18.45 -18.18
CA ARG A 219 7.74 -18.37 -17.65
C ARG A 219 7.33 -16.91 -17.52
N PRO A 220 6.29 -16.46 -18.25
CA PRO A 220 5.80 -15.10 -18.10
C PRO A 220 5.07 -14.96 -16.76
N LEU A 221 5.40 -13.88 -16.04
CA LEU A 221 4.68 -13.39 -14.87
C LEU A 221 4.13 -12.00 -15.21
N ALA A 222 2.81 -11.86 -15.24
CA ALA A 222 2.17 -10.59 -15.51
C ALA A 222 2.46 -9.57 -14.40
N VAL A 223 2.78 -8.35 -14.80
CA VAL A 223 3.07 -7.22 -13.91
C VAL A 223 1.87 -6.28 -13.93
N ASP A 224 1.22 -6.13 -12.79
CA ASP A 224 0.10 -5.20 -12.64
C ASP A 224 0.64 -3.79 -12.38
N THR A 225 0.82 -3.05 -13.46
CA THR A 225 1.21 -1.65 -13.44
C THR A 225 0.04 -0.71 -13.12
N ASP A 226 -1.21 -1.17 -13.24
CA ASP A 226 -2.40 -0.37 -12.99
C ASP A 226 -2.61 -0.08 -11.50
N ARG A 227 -2.13 -0.97 -10.62
CA ARG A 227 -2.10 -0.76 -9.17
C ARG A 227 -0.87 0.01 -8.68
N MET A 228 -0.02 0.52 -9.57
CA MET A 228 1.08 1.38 -9.16
C MET A 228 0.57 2.79 -8.81
N PRO A 229 0.90 3.31 -7.62
CA PRO A 229 0.38 4.62 -7.25
C PRO A 229 1.08 5.74 -8.00
N ALA A 230 0.29 6.65 -8.57
CA ALA A 230 0.76 7.93 -9.13
C ALA A 230 1.26 8.93 -8.05
N ALA A 231 1.51 8.43 -6.84
CA ALA A 231 1.97 9.20 -5.69
C ALA A 231 3.49 9.20 -5.53
N GLY A 232 4.24 8.45 -6.34
CA GLY A 232 5.69 8.34 -6.24
C GLY A 232 6.38 8.34 -7.61
N PRO A 233 7.72 8.19 -7.62
CA PRO A 233 8.52 8.19 -8.84
C PRO A 233 8.53 6.84 -9.58
N LEU A 234 7.90 5.79 -9.04
CA LEU A 234 7.85 4.47 -9.66
C LEU A 234 6.86 4.49 -10.83
N THR A 235 7.37 4.34 -12.06
CA THR A 235 6.56 4.35 -13.29
C THR A 235 6.64 3.02 -14.04
N PRO A 236 5.65 2.69 -14.90
CA PRO A 236 5.70 1.47 -15.72
C PRO A 236 6.99 1.37 -16.55
N GLU A 237 7.51 2.49 -17.05
CA GLU A 237 8.77 2.53 -17.81
C GLU A 237 9.98 2.19 -16.93
N ALA A 238 10.01 2.67 -15.68
CA ALA A 238 11.06 2.30 -14.73
C ALA A 238 11.01 0.80 -14.41
N VAL A 239 9.82 0.22 -14.32
CA VAL A 239 9.63 -1.22 -14.11
C VAL A 239 10.05 -2.01 -15.35
N ALA A 240 9.69 -1.58 -16.56
CA ALA A 240 10.14 -2.22 -17.79
C ALA A 240 11.67 -2.16 -17.99
N ALA A 241 12.32 -1.09 -17.53
CA ALA A 241 13.77 -0.90 -17.61
C ALA A 241 14.55 -1.47 -16.39
N SER A 242 13.89 -2.25 -15.53
CA SER A 242 14.49 -2.74 -14.29
C SER A 242 15.21 -4.08 -14.45
N HIS A 243 16.12 -4.38 -13.52
CA HIS A 243 16.84 -5.66 -13.44
C HIS A 243 16.65 -6.39 -12.10
N ALA A 244 16.08 -5.72 -11.11
CA ALA A 244 15.56 -6.32 -9.90
C ALA A 244 14.25 -5.64 -9.49
N CYS A 245 13.32 -6.40 -8.93
CA CYS A 245 12.03 -5.91 -8.46
C CYS A 245 11.71 -6.48 -7.08
N VAL A 246 11.44 -5.59 -6.12
CA VAL A 246 10.72 -5.95 -4.89
C VAL A 246 9.26 -5.64 -5.14
N GLY A 247 8.40 -6.65 -5.00
CA GLY A 247 6.98 -6.55 -5.30
C GLY A 247 6.11 -7.40 -4.40
N LEU A 248 4.80 -7.36 -4.64
CA LEU A 248 3.82 -8.22 -4.01
C LEU A 248 3.30 -9.22 -5.04
N LEU A 249 3.51 -10.51 -4.78
CA LEU A 249 2.91 -11.58 -5.57
C LEU A 249 1.51 -11.88 -5.01
N ARG A 250 0.50 -11.85 -5.88
CA ARG A 250 -0.88 -12.19 -5.50
C ARG A 250 -1.49 -13.15 -6.51
N TRP A 251 -2.45 -13.93 -6.03
CA TRP A 251 -3.37 -14.66 -6.88
C TRP A 251 -4.65 -13.83 -7.06
N ASP A 252 -4.94 -13.45 -8.29
CA ASP A 252 -6.09 -12.63 -8.62
C ASP A 252 -6.72 -13.13 -9.92
N ALA A 253 -8.05 -13.13 -9.99
CA ALA A 253 -8.82 -13.57 -11.16
C ALA A 253 -8.46 -14.95 -11.80
N GLY A 254 -7.65 -15.79 -11.16
CA GLY A 254 -7.22 -17.09 -11.70
C GLY A 254 -5.77 -17.13 -12.20
N GLU A 255 -5.00 -16.08 -11.96
CA GLU A 255 -3.59 -15.99 -12.34
C GLU A 255 -2.74 -15.33 -11.24
N PHE A 256 -1.42 -15.48 -11.36
CA PHE A 256 -0.48 -14.76 -10.51
C PHE A 256 -0.14 -13.41 -11.13
N LEU A 257 -0.27 -12.35 -10.33
CA LEU A 257 0.11 -10.98 -10.71
C LEU A 257 1.20 -10.48 -9.76
N LEU A 258 2.20 -9.82 -10.33
CA LEU A 258 3.21 -9.07 -9.58
C LEU A 258 2.79 -7.60 -9.50
N GLN A 259 2.66 -7.06 -8.29
CA GLN A 259 2.54 -5.62 -8.07
C GLN A 259 3.90 -5.04 -7.65
N PRO A 260 4.53 -4.18 -8.46
CA PRO A 260 5.82 -3.57 -8.11
C PRO A 260 5.71 -2.62 -6.90
N LEU A 261 6.63 -2.74 -5.94
CA LEU A 261 6.80 -1.78 -4.84
C LEU A 261 8.08 -0.94 -5.01
N ALA A 262 9.13 -1.58 -5.52
CA ALA A 262 10.40 -0.94 -5.85
C ALA A 262 11.11 -1.70 -6.98
N VAL A 263 11.93 -0.97 -7.74
CA VAL A 263 12.78 -1.55 -8.78
C VAL A 263 14.20 -0.99 -8.74
N GLU A 264 15.19 -1.79 -9.10
CA GLU A 264 16.53 -1.32 -9.43
C GLU A 264 16.64 -1.15 -10.95
N THR A 265 17.08 0.04 -11.37
CA THR A 265 17.39 0.36 -12.78
C THR A 265 18.80 0.94 -12.89
N THR A 266 19.29 1.14 -14.12
CA THR A 266 20.62 1.70 -14.37
C THR A 266 20.49 3.13 -14.91
N VAL A 267 21.02 4.10 -14.17
CA VAL A 267 21.12 5.50 -14.60
C VAL A 267 22.58 5.90 -14.66
N ARG A 268 23.05 6.35 -15.83
CA ARG A 268 24.46 6.76 -16.04
C ARG A 268 25.47 5.70 -15.54
N LYS A 269 25.21 4.43 -15.86
CA LYS A 269 26.00 3.25 -15.44
C LYS A 269 26.04 2.98 -13.93
N LYS A 270 25.15 3.57 -13.14
CA LYS A 270 24.98 3.27 -11.71
C LYS A 270 23.63 2.63 -11.46
N THR A 271 23.60 1.61 -10.63
CA THR A 271 22.35 1.05 -10.10
C THR A 271 21.70 2.07 -9.19
N VAL A 272 20.41 2.32 -9.42
CA VAL A 272 19.58 3.22 -8.63
C VAL A 272 18.25 2.53 -8.35
N ALA A 273 17.82 2.59 -7.09
CA ALA A 273 16.53 2.09 -6.67
C ALA A 273 15.45 3.17 -6.82
N VAL A 274 14.28 2.78 -7.33
CA VAL A 274 13.09 3.62 -7.47
C VAL A 274 11.96 2.96 -6.68
N HIS A 275 11.36 3.68 -5.75
CA HIS A 275 10.36 3.14 -4.82
C HIS A 275 9.02 3.87 -4.95
N ALA A 276 7.91 3.14 -4.84
CA ALA A 276 6.57 3.74 -4.78
C ALA A 276 6.42 4.71 -3.58
N GLY A 277 7.05 4.38 -2.46
CA GLY A 277 7.04 5.19 -1.23
C GLY A 277 8.14 6.27 -1.13
N ALA A 278 8.91 6.53 -2.19
CA ALA A 278 10.08 7.43 -2.10
C ALA A 278 9.74 8.86 -1.66
N TRP A 279 8.51 9.33 -1.87
CA TRP A 279 8.06 10.68 -1.47
C TRP A 279 7.25 10.68 -0.16
N ALA A 280 7.13 9.54 0.53
CA ALA A 280 6.22 9.38 1.65
C ALA A 280 6.54 10.31 2.84
N GLY A 281 7.81 10.43 3.23
CA GLY A 281 8.28 11.35 4.27
C GLY A 281 8.54 12.79 3.80
N GLY A 282 8.39 13.06 2.52
CA GLY A 282 8.83 14.30 1.88
C GLY A 282 9.99 14.02 0.95
N THR A 283 10.25 14.94 0.01
CA THR A 283 11.22 14.68 -1.05
C THR A 283 11.95 15.95 -1.45
N THR A 284 13.22 15.80 -1.81
CA THR A 284 14.03 16.83 -2.47
C THR A 284 14.07 16.64 -3.99
N ASP A 285 13.44 15.59 -4.50
CA ASP A 285 13.28 15.36 -5.92
C ASP A 285 12.45 16.49 -6.55
N LYS A 286 12.92 17.03 -7.67
CA LYS A 286 12.28 18.18 -8.32
C LYS A 286 10.86 17.88 -8.80
N ALA A 287 10.61 16.66 -9.29
CA ALA A 287 9.28 16.27 -9.75
C ALA A 287 8.34 16.10 -8.55
N GLY A 288 8.82 15.47 -7.49
CA GLY A 288 8.09 15.31 -6.23
C GLY A 288 7.73 16.65 -5.57
N VAL A 289 8.68 17.57 -5.42
CA VAL A 289 8.45 18.92 -4.88
C VAL A 289 7.40 19.68 -5.71
N ARG A 290 7.49 19.59 -7.04
CA ARG A 290 6.52 20.23 -7.93
C ARG A 290 5.13 19.60 -7.79
N ALA A 291 5.04 18.27 -7.69
CA ALA A 291 3.79 17.55 -7.53
C ALA A 291 3.12 17.86 -6.19
N GLU A 292 3.89 17.89 -5.10
CA GLU A 292 3.40 18.27 -3.76
C GLU A 292 2.87 19.71 -3.76
N LYS A 293 3.62 20.66 -4.35
CA LYS A 293 3.18 22.04 -4.46
C LYS A 293 1.86 22.16 -5.24
N ALA A 294 1.76 21.50 -6.38
CA ALA A 294 0.55 21.50 -7.20
C ALA A 294 -0.67 20.96 -6.43
N ALA A 295 -0.48 19.90 -5.64
CA ALA A 295 -1.53 19.37 -4.78
C ALA A 295 -1.96 20.37 -3.69
N THR A 296 -1.01 21.06 -3.04
CA THR A 296 -1.30 22.08 -2.04
C THR A 296 -2.08 23.26 -2.63
N ASP A 297 -1.66 23.76 -3.80
CA ASP A 297 -2.32 24.86 -4.49
C ASP A 297 -3.78 24.50 -4.86
N ALA A 298 -4.02 23.27 -5.33
CA ALA A 298 -5.37 22.79 -5.65
C ALA A 298 -6.29 22.77 -4.41
N VAL A 299 -5.79 22.27 -3.28
CA VAL A 299 -6.56 22.24 -2.01
C VAL A 299 -6.86 23.66 -1.50
N ALA A 300 -5.91 24.59 -1.62
CA ALA A 300 -6.11 25.98 -1.21
C ALA A 300 -7.26 26.64 -1.99
N VAL A 301 -7.30 26.45 -3.32
CA VAL A 301 -8.37 26.96 -4.19
C VAL A 301 -9.73 26.37 -3.79
N LEU A 302 -9.79 25.07 -3.48
CA LEU A 302 -11.04 24.42 -3.05
C LEU A 302 -11.54 24.95 -1.71
N ARG A 303 -10.64 25.15 -0.73
CA ARG A 303 -10.99 25.74 0.57
C ARG A 303 -11.51 27.16 0.42
N GLU A 304 -10.90 27.96 -0.44
CA GLU A 304 -11.36 29.31 -0.72
C GLU A 304 -12.78 29.31 -1.31
N ARG A 305 -13.03 28.47 -2.33
CA ARG A 305 -14.34 28.34 -2.96
C ARG A 305 -15.41 27.86 -1.98
N ALA A 306 -15.11 26.85 -1.18
CA ALA A 306 -16.02 26.35 -0.14
C ALA A 306 -16.33 27.44 0.91
N GLY A 307 -15.31 28.18 1.36
CA GLY A 307 -15.47 29.28 2.31
C GLY A 307 -16.29 30.46 1.77
N ARG A 308 -16.36 30.66 0.45
CA ARG A 308 -17.27 31.63 -0.18
C ARG A 308 -18.70 31.12 -0.26
N LEU A 309 -18.89 29.81 -0.48
CA LEU A 309 -20.20 29.17 -0.52
C LEU A 309 -20.88 29.10 0.85
N LEU A 310 -20.12 28.86 1.92
CA LEU A 310 -20.62 28.79 3.29
C LEU A 310 -20.90 30.15 3.95
N ARG A 311 -20.52 31.25 3.28
CA ARG A 311 -20.76 32.64 3.74
C ARG A 311 -22.01 33.28 3.10
N LYS A 312 -22.78 32.50 2.35
CA LYS A 312 -24.11 32.84 1.83
C LYS A 312 -25.15 31.99 2.55
#